data_AF-A0A1T4TMD9-F1
#
_entry.id   AF-A0A1T4TMD9-F1
#
_cell.length_a   1.000
_cell.length_b   1.000
_cell.length_c   1.000
_cell.angle_alpha   90.00
_cell.angle_beta   90.00
_cell.angle_gamma   90.00
#
_symmetry.space_group_name_H-M   'P 1'
#
loop_
_entity.id
_entity.type
_entity.pdbx_description
1 polymer ?
#
loop_
_entity_poly.entity_id
_entity_poly.type
_entity_poly.pdbx_seq_one_letter_code
_entity_poly.pdbx_strand_id
1 'polypeptide(L)'
;MKYILIMLLLTVAGTDHAYAQKPKNGTYVYQVAFDEWGGRSHGATVLVKIKGDSIYVIHNGGNLSGKKGEIIDSGIIMKHRKSGAWIIGHTPADKDAPEVGGCSDGPSVIDFKRKKFRLC
;
A
#
# COMPACT_ATOMS: atom_id res chain seq x y z
N MET A 1 -58.40 -6.98 12.59
CA MET A 1 -57.18 -7.63 13.12
C MET A 1 -55.99 -6.98 12.44
N LYS A 2 -55.14 -6.31 13.23
CA LYS A 2 -53.97 -5.52 12.80
C LYS A 2 -52.82 -6.46 12.47
N TYR A 3 -52.29 -6.40 11.25
CA TYR A 3 -50.95 -6.91 10.96
C TYR A 3 -50.12 -5.74 10.42
N ILE A 4 -49.33 -5.15 11.31
CA ILE A 4 -48.29 -4.19 10.96
C ILE A 4 -47.08 -5.02 10.53
N LEU A 5 -46.84 -5.10 9.23
CA LEU A 5 -45.65 -5.71 8.65
C LEU A 5 -44.51 -4.70 8.70
N ILE A 6 -43.66 -4.79 9.71
CA ILE A 6 -42.45 -3.98 9.84
C ILE A 6 -41.40 -4.59 8.91
N MET A 7 -41.19 -4.00 7.73
CA MET A 7 -40.03 -4.31 6.90
C MET A 7 -38.79 -3.67 7.51
N LEU A 8 -37.95 -4.50 8.12
CA LEU A 8 -36.61 -4.15 8.58
C LEU A 8 -35.71 -3.95 7.35
N LEU A 9 -35.46 -2.69 6.96
CA LEU A 9 -34.42 -2.37 5.98
C LEU A 9 -33.05 -2.64 6.60
N LEU A 10 -32.43 -3.78 6.26
CA LEU A 10 -31.00 -4.00 6.48
C LEU A 10 -30.20 -3.01 5.61
N THR A 11 -29.70 -1.94 6.21
CA THR A 11 -28.63 -1.14 5.61
C THR A 11 -27.34 -1.93 5.68
N VAL A 12 -26.99 -2.62 4.59
CA VAL A 12 -25.64 -3.15 4.41
C VAL A 12 -24.72 -1.95 4.20
N ALA A 13 -24.04 -1.49 5.26
CA ALA A 13 -22.94 -0.57 5.15
C ALA A 13 -21.79 -1.31 4.44
N GLY A 14 -21.72 -1.18 3.12
CA GLY A 14 -20.57 -1.65 2.35
C GLY A 14 -19.32 -0.92 2.86
N THR A 15 -18.43 -1.64 3.54
CA THR A 15 -17.12 -1.11 3.87
C THR A 15 -16.31 -1.08 2.59
N ASP A 16 -16.20 0.09 1.96
CA ASP A 16 -15.30 0.32 0.84
C ASP A 16 -13.84 0.15 1.30
N HIS A 17 -13.36 -1.09 1.36
CA HIS A 17 -11.94 -1.42 1.30
C HIS A 17 -11.41 -1.26 -0.13
N ALA A 18 -11.82 -0.17 -0.79
CA ALA A 18 -11.40 0.17 -2.13
C ALA A 18 -10.01 0.81 -2.06
N TYR A 19 -8.98 -0.04 -1.93
CA TYR A 19 -7.65 0.35 -2.37
C TYR A 19 -7.77 0.87 -3.81
N ALA A 20 -7.27 2.09 -4.06
CA ALA A 20 -7.39 2.72 -5.37
C ALA A 20 -6.74 1.85 -6.45
N GLN A 21 -7.21 1.96 -7.69
CA GLN A 21 -6.58 1.28 -8.82
C GLN A 21 -5.10 1.63 -8.94
N LYS A 22 -4.31 0.67 -9.42
CA LYS A 22 -2.90 0.87 -9.74
C LYS A 22 -2.74 2.07 -10.72
N PRO A 23 -1.81 3.01 -10.48
CA PRO A 23 -1.56 4.11 -11.38
C PRO A 23 -1.02 3.66 -12.75
N LYS A 24 -1.07 4.57 -13.73
CA LYS A 24 -0.40 4.37 -15.03
C LYS A 24 1.13 4.38 -14.85
N ASN A 25 1.84 4.01 -15.91
CA ASN A 25 3.30 4.15 -15.95
C ASN A 25 3.71 5.60 -15.71
N GLY A 26 4.79 5.80 -14.96
CA GLY A 26 5.27 7.13 -14.60
C GLY A 26 6.17 7.10 -13.38
N THR A 27 6.62 8.29 -12.97
CA THR A 27 7.36 8.50 -11.73
C THR A 27 6.58 9.45 -10.85
N TYR A 28 6.42 9.08 -9.58
CA TYR A 28 5.59 9.81 -8.62
C TYR A 28 6.35 10.02 -7.32
N VAL A 29 6.08 11.13 -6.62
CA VAL A 29 6.61 11.35 -5.27
C VAL A 29 5.61 10.81 -4.26
N TYR A 30 6.07 9.91 -3.39
CA TYR A 30 5.28 9.30 -2.32
C TYR A 30 5.92 9.68 -0.98
N GLN A 31 5.08 9.83 0.05
CA GLN A 31 5.58 9.92 1.42
C GLN A 31 5.98 8.54 1.91
N VAL A 32 7.03 8.45 2.72
CA VAL A 32 7.26 7.26 3.53
C VAL A 32 6.31 7.28 4.72
N ALA A 33 5.71 6.16 5.05
CA ALA A 33 4.94 5.96 6.26
C ALA A 33 5.67 4.91 7.09
N PHE A 34 6.34 5.35 8.16
CA PHE A 34 7.12 4.47 9.01
C PHE A 34 6.21 3.74 9.99
N ASP A 35 6.12 2.42 9.88
CA ASP A 35 5.23 1.60 10.72
C ASP A 35 5.66 1.65 12.20
N GLU A 36 6.96 1.73 12.49
CA GLU A 36 7.50 1.91 13.86
C GLU A 36 6.97 3.20 14.51
N TRP A 37 6.69 4.23 13.72
CA TRP A 37 6.24 5.54 14.18
C TRP A 37 4.75 5.80 13.92
N GLY A 38 3.95 4.73 13.81
CA GLY A 38 2.50 4.81 13.61
C GLY A 38 2.10 5.43 12.26
N GLY A 39 2.94 5.27 11.23
CA GLY A 39 2.71 5.75 9.87
C GLY A 39 3.01 7.22 9.64
N ARG A 40 3.71 7.89 10.58
CA ARG A 40 4.22 9.25 10.40
C ARG A 40 5.34 9.25 9.35
N SER A 41 5.46 10.35 8.60
CA SER A 41 6.43 10.45 7.50
C SER A 41 7.73 11.16 7.87
N HIS A 42 7.73 12.03 8.89
CA HIS A 42 8.90 12.82 9.28
C HIS A 42 9.58 13.57 8.11
N GLY A 43 8.80 13.92 7.08
CA GLY A 43 9.26 14.61 5.86
C GLY A 43 9.99 13.70 4.85
N ALA A 44 10.12 12.40 5.14
CA ALA A 44 10.75 11.44 4.23
C ALA A 44 9.87 11.16 3.01
N THR A 45 10.50 11.17 1.83
CA THR A 45 9.83 10.87 0.56
C THR A 45 10.65 9.92 -0.31
N VAL A 46 9.96 9.23 -1.21
CA VAL A 46 10.54 8.34 -2.21
C VAL A 46 9.99 8.65 -3.58
N LEU A 47 10.77 8.35 -4.62
CA LEU A 47 10.30 8.32 -6.00
C LEU A 47 9.81 6.91 -6.30
N VAL A 48 8.53 6.79 -6.64
CA VAL A 48 7.90 5.55 -7.08
C VAL A 48 7.82 5.56 -8.59
N LYS A 49 8.58 4.69 -9.24
CA LYS A 49 8.58 4.51 -10.70
C LYS A 49 7.81 3.25 -11.07
N ILE A 50 6.78 3.40 -11.88
CA ILE A 50 5.92 2.31 -12.37
C ILE A 50 6.17 2.09 -13.87
N LYS A 51 6.42 0.84 -14.25
CA LYS A 51 6.58 0.39 -15.64
C LYS A 51 5.85 -0.94 -15.84
N GLY A 52 4.67 -0.92 -16.45
CA GLY A 52 3.81 -2.09 -16.48
C GLY A 52 3.47 -2.47 -15.04
N ASP A 53 3.61 -3.73 -14.67
CA ASP A 53 3.45 -4.20 -13.29
C ASP A 53 4.72 -4.07 -12.44
N SER A 54 5.85 -3.68 -13.03
CA SER A 54 7.09 -3.43 -12.28
C SER A 54 7.03 -2.11 -11.54
N ILE A 55 7.53 -2.11 -10.31
CA ILE A 55 7.66 -0.94 -9.44
C ILE A 55 9.07 -0.84 -8.89
N TYR A 56 9.58 0.39 -8.81
CA TYR A 56 10.85 0.73 -8.18
C TYR A 56 10.61 1.87 -7.21
N VAL A 57 11.01 1.69 -5.95
CA VAL A 57 10.96 2.69 -4.90
C VAL A 57 12.38 3.21 -4.70
N ILE A 58 12.59 4.49 -4.98
CA ILE A 58 13.90 5.10 -5.06
C ILE A 58 14.01 6.19 -4.01
N HIS A 59 15.11 6.21 -3.27
CA HIS A 59 15.39 7.21 -2.24
C HIS A 59 15.40 8.63 -2.85
N ASN A 60 14.53 9.52 -2.36
CA ASN A 60 14.39 10.88 -2.92
C ASN A 60 15.21 11.95 -2.15
N GLY A 61 15.92 11.57 -1.09
CA GLY A 61 16.63 12.48 -0.19
C GLY A 61 15.87 12.68 1.12
N GLY A 62 16.38 13.53 1.99
CA GLY A 62 15.76 13.81 3.30
C GLY A 62 16.13 12.79 4.38
N ASN A 63 15.21 12.58 5.33
CA ASN A 63 15.42 11.76 6.53
C ASN A 63 15.18 10.26 6.25
N LEU A 64 15.91 9.70 5.30
CA LEU A 64 15.98 8.25 5.04
C LEU A 64 17.44 7.81 5.15
N SER A 65 17.65 6.57 5.58
CA SER A 65 18.96 5.94 5.52
C SER A 65 19.33 5.60 4.08
N GLY A 66 20.62 5.53 3.79
CA GLY A 66 21.13 5.23 2.44
C GLY A 66 21.41 6.48 1.61
N LYS A 67 21.62 6.29 0.30
CA LYS A 67 21.99 7.38 -0.62
C LYS A 67 20.81 7.79 -1.50
N LYS A 68 20.67 9.09 -1.75
CA LYS A 68 19.71 9.58 -2.75
C LYS A 68 19.97 8.92 -4.11
N GLY A 69 18.90 8.40 -4.72
CA GLY A 69 18.94 7.67 -5.98
C GLY A 69 19.08 6.14 -5.84
N GLU A 70 19.34 5.64 -4.64
CA GLU A 70 19.36 4.21 -4.35
C GLU A 70 17.95 3.60 -4.41
N ILE A 71 17.86 2.35 -4.87
CA ILE A 71 16.61 1.58 -4.85
C ILE A 71 16.44 1.03 -3.42
N ILE A 72 15.35 1.45 -2.77
CA ILE A 72 14.97 0.97 -1.44
C ILE A 72 14.25 -0.38 -1.56
N ASP A 73 13.35 -0.50 -2.54
CA ASP A 73 12.67 -1.74 -2.85
C ASP A 73 12.26 -1.75 -4.34
N SER A 74 12.13 -2.94 -4.92
CA SER A 74 11.60 -3.13 -6.27
C SER A 74 10.98 -4.50 -6.42
N GLY A 75 9.96 -4.60 -7.27
CA GLY A 75 9.28 -5.86 -7.50
C GLY A 75 8.11 -5.71 -8.46
N ILE A 76 7.11 -6.57 -8.25
CA ILE A 76 5.86 -6.59 -9.01
C ILE A 76 4.73 -6.07 -8.14
N ILE A 77 3.88 -5.20 -8.69
CA ILE A 77 2.69 -4.70 -8.02
C ILE A 77 1.68 -5.83 -7.93
N MET A 78 1.34 -6.23 -6.71
CA MET A 78 0.36 -7.29 -6.45
C MET A 78 -0.68 -6.81 -5.45
N LYS A 79 -1.87 -7.43 -5.49
CA LYS A 79 -2.88 -7.23 -4.45
C LYS A 79 -2.80 -8.40 -3.47
N HIS A 80 -2.50 -8.10 -2.21
CA HIS A 80 -2.52 -9.07 -1.13
C HIS A 80 -3.96 -9.52 -0.87
N ARG A 81 -4.23 -10.83 -0.87
CA ARG A 81 -5.59 -11.37 -0.84
C ARG A 81 -6.28 -11.13 0.49
N LYS A 82 -5.57 -11.34 1.60
CA LYS A 82 -6.14 -11.28 2.95
C LYS A 82 -6.48 -9.84 3.37
N SER A 83 -5.59 -8.88 3.10
CA SER A 83 -5.80 -7.48 3.51
C SER A 83 -6.37 -6.58 2.40
N GLY A 84 -6.33 -7.04 1.14
CA GLY A 84 -6.67 -6.24 -0.03
C GLY A 84 -5.63 -5.19 -0.40
N ALA A 85 -4.55 -5.04 0.38
CA ALA A 85 -3.53 -4.01 0.17
C ALA A 85 -2.75 -4.24 -1.13
N TRP A 86 -2.31 -3.15 -1.75
CA TRP A 86 -1.26 -3.24 -2.77
C TRP A 86 0.08 -3.42 -2.10
N ILE A 87 0.86 -4.37 -2.62
CA ILE A 87 2.16 -4.74 -2.12
C ILE A 87 3.19 -4.76 -3.25
N ILE A 88 4.46 -4.67 -2.87
CA ILE A 88 5.61 -4.92 -3.74
C ILE A 88 6.01 -6.37 -3.50
N GLY A 89 5.60 -7.26 -4.39
CA GLY A 89 5.92 -8.69 -4.30
C GLY A 89 7.17 -9.05 -5.09
N HIS A 90 7.94 -9.99 -4.55
CA HIS A 90 9.12 -10.58 -5.16
C HIS A 90 8.84 -12.02 -5.64
N THR A 91 7.80 -12.67 -5.09
CA THR A 91 7.35 -14.00 -5.52
C THR A 91 5.82 -14.05 -5.71
N PRO A 92 5.28 -15.03 -6.46
CA PRO A 92 3.84 -15.24 -6.55
C PRO A 92 3.14 -15.51 -5.20
N ALA A 93 3.86 -16.09 -4.24
CA ALA A 93 3.32 -16.46 -2.93
C ALA A 93 3.04 -15.24 -2.04
N ASP A 94 3.67 -14.09 -2.31
CA ASP A 94 3.52 -12.87 -1.51
C ASP A 94 2.08 -12.33 -1.51
N LYS A 95 1.26 -12.70 -2.51
CA LYS A 95 -0.18 -12.42 -2.55
C LYS A 95 -0.93 -13.00 -1.35
N ASP A 96 -0.40 -14.06 -0.77
CA ASP A 96 -1.00 -14.85 0.30
C ASP A 96 -0.11 -14.85 1.57
N ALA A 97 0.83 -13.91 1.65
CA ALA A 97 1.71 -13.75 2.82
C ALA A 97 0.88 -13.65 4.13
N PRO A 98 1.36 -14.22 5.25
CA PRO A 98 0.62 -14.18 6.51
C PRO A 98 0.43 -12.74 7.03
N GLU A 99 1.41 -11.88 6.73
CA GLU A 99 1.52 -10.48 7.09
C GLU A 99 2.13 -9.64 5.96
N VAL A 100 1.92 -8.32 6.02
CA VAL A 100 2.44 -7.32 5.08
C VAL A 100 2.67 -6.02 5.86
N GLY A 101 3.70 -5.25 5.52
CA GLY A 101 4.04 -4.04 6.27
C GLY A 101 5.52 -3.69 6.19
N GLY A 102 5.87 -2.56 6.79
CA GLY A 102 7.24 -2.08 6.83
C GLY A 102 8.12 -2.83 7.83
N CYS A 103 7.57 -3.17 9.00
CA CYS A 103 8.28 -3.90 10.08
C CYS A 103 7.91 -5.39 10.15
N SER A 104 7.38 -5.96 9.07
CA SER A 104 7.06 -7.40 8.96
C SER A 104 8.10 -8.11 8.10
N ASP A 105 8.16 -9.44 8.18
CA ASP A 105 8.93 -10.24 7.22
C ASP A 105 8.21 -10.38 5.85
N GLY A 106 6.96 -9.93 5.80
CA GLY A 106 6.15 -9.88 4.59
C GLY A 106 6.50 -8.74 3.62
N PRO A 107 5.85 -8.71 2.43
CA PRO A 107 6.12 -7.72 1.41
C PRO A 107 5.72 -6.31 1.85
N SER A 108 6.48 -5.32 1.36
CA SER A 108 6.20 -3.90 1.62
C SER A 108 4.87 -3.46 1.02
N VAL A 109 4.16 -2.57 1.73
CA VAL A 109 2.86 -2.04 1.29
C VAL A 109 3.01 -0.71 0.56
N ILE A 110 2.30 -0.56 -0.56
CA ILE A 110 2.25 0.66 -1.35
C ILE A 110 0.81 1.19 -1.47
N ASP A 111 0.47 2.25 -0.73
CA ASP A 111 -0.85 2.88 -0.82
C ASP A 111 -0.87 3.88 -1.98
N PHE A 112 -1.37 3.44 -3.15
CA PHE A 112 -1.49 4.30 -4.32
C PHE A 112 -2.48 5.45 -4.15
N LYS A 113 -3.53 5.28 -3.32
CA LYS A 113 -4.56 6.31 -3.11
C LYS A 113 -3.99 7.47 -2.31
N ARG A 114 -3.30 7.15 -1.21
CA ARG A 114 -2.72 8.13 -0.29
C ARG A 114 -1.28 8.52 -0.65
N LYS A 115 -0.72 7.91 -1.69
CA LYS A 115 0.68 8.06 -2.11
C LYS A 115 1.66 7.81 -0.96
N LYS A 116 1.51 6.67 -0.29
CA LYS A 116 2.38 6.26 0.83
C LYS A 116 3.10 4.96 0.52
N PHE A 117 4.40 4.92 0.77
CA PHE A 117 5.19 3.68 0.81
C PHE A 117 5.44 3.34 2.28
N ARG A 118 5.09 2.13 2.71
CA ARG A 118 5.35 1.69 4.08
C ARG A 118 6.74 1.12 4.19
N LEU A 119 7.44 1.59 5.21
CA LEU A 119 8.76 1.14 5.61
C LEU A 119 8.74 0.94 7.13
N CYS A 120 9.67 0.17 7.67
CA CYS A 120 9.99 0.30 9.09
C CYS A 120 10.71 1.65 9.29
#